data_AF-A0A1Y1NIP5-F1
#
_entry.id   AF-A0A1Y1NIP5-F1
#
_cell.length_a   1.000
_cell.length_b   1.000
_cell.length_c   1.000
_cell.angle_alpha   90.00
_cell.angle_beta   90.00
_cell.angle_gamma   90.00
#
_symmetry.space_group_name_H-M   'P 1'
#
loop_
_entity.id
_entity.type
_entity.pdbx_description
1 polymer ?
#
loop_
_entity_poly.entity_id
_entity_poly.type
_entity_poly.pdbx_seq_one_letter_code
_entity_poly.pdbx_strand_id
1 'polypeptide(L)'
;MINRWCKEAGKDIWVEYIRKNPCIPVTKIDDTNNAYWNAFQAAFEDLGLKMKTEIFPAGTDSRFLRELGIPAIGFSPINNTPILLHDHDEFLNSAMFLRGIEIYCKLLTKVANV
;
A
#
# COMPACT_ATOMS: atom_id res chain seq x y z
N MET A 1 -16.89 -17.27 -13.77
CA MET A 1 -17.78 -17.67 -12.66
C MET A 1 -19.09 -16.87 -12.70
N ILE A 2 -19.06 -15.54 -12.50
CA ILE A 2 -20.27 -14.68 -12.57
C ILE A 2 -21.07 -14.81 -13.87
N ASN A 3 -20.43 -14.77 -15.05
CA ASN A 3 -21.14 -14.90 -16.33
C ASN A 3 -21.85 -16.25 -16.49
N ARG A 4 -21.34 -17.31 -15.85
CA ARG A 4 -21.97 -18.64 -15.84
C ARG A 4 -23.24 -18.60 -14.99
N TRP A 5 -23.16 -18.07 -13.78
CA TRP A 5 -24.32 -17.95 -12.88
C TRP A 5 -25.42 -17.06 -13.46
N CYS A 6 -25.04 -15.95 -14.09
CA CYS A 6 -26.00 -15.08 -14.79
C CYS A 6 -26.76 -15.84 -15.88
N LYS A 7 -26.08 -16.71 -16.63
CA LYS A 7 -26.70 -17.55 -17.66
C LYS A 7 -27.59 -18.64 -17.07
N GLU A 8 -27.20 -19.23 -15.95
CA GLU A 8 -27.97 -20.26 -15.23
C GLU A 8 -29.23 -19.69 -14.56
N ALA A 9 -29.23 -18.40 -14.20
CA ALA A 9 -30.34 -17.75 -13.49
C ALA A 9 -31.60 -17.53 -14.33
N GLY A 10 -31.51 -17.55 -15.67
CA GLY A 10 -32.66 -17.47 -16.56
C GLY A 10 -32.53 -16.45 -17.68
N LYS A 11 -33.62 -16.29 -18.43
CA LYS A 11 -33.73 -15.28 -19.49
C LYS A 11 -33.92 -13.90 -18.86
N ASP A 12 -33.48 -12.86 -19.57
CA ASP A 12 -33.63 -11.45 -19.19
C ASP A 12 -32.87 -11.02 -17.92
N ILE A 13 -31.78 -11.72 -17.60
CA ILE A 13 -30.83 -11.36 -16.53
C ILE A 13 -29.49 -11.02 -17.17
N TRP A 14 -28.89 -9.90 -16.77
CA TRP A 14 -27.55 -9.48 -17.22
C TRP A 14 -26.70 -9.00 -16.06
N VAL A 15 -25.38 -9.04 -16.26
CA VAL A 15 -24.40 -8.49 -15.33
C VAL A 15 -24.10 -7.07 -15.75
N GLU A 16 -24.32 -6.13 -14.85
CA GLU A 16 -23.79 -4.78 -14.98
C GLU A 16 -22.57 -4.62 -14.07
N TYR A 17 -21.46 -4.18 -14.65
CA TYR A 17 -20.26 -3.83 -13.89
C TYR A 17 -20.23 -2.34 -13.65
N ILE A 18 -20.59 -1.91 -12.44
CA ILE A 18 -20.42 -0.50 -12.02
C ILE A 18 -18.92 -0.15 -11.99
N ARG A 19 -18.07 -1.09 -11.53
CA ARG A 19 -16.60 -1.02 -11.64
C ARG A 19 -16.01 -2.42 -11.84
N LYS A 20 -15.22 -2.62 -12.89
CA LYS A 20 -14.54 -3.90 -13.15
C LYS A 20 -13.33 -4.16 -12.25
N ASN A 21 -12.67 -3.10 -11.76
CA ASN A 21 -11.46 -3.16 -10.91
C ASN A 21 -10.51 -4.30 -11.31
N PRO A 22 -9.91 -4.24 -12.52
CA PRO A 22 -9.00 -5.29 -12.96
C PRO A 22 -7.88 -5.50 -11.94
N CYS A 23 -7.36 -6.72 -11.87
CA CYS A 23 -6.22 -7.01 -11.01
C CYS A 23 -5.00 -6.23 -11.52
N ILE A 24 -4.55 -5.26 -10.74
CA ILE A 24 -3.37 -4.45 -11.04
C ILE A 24 -2.19 -5.06 -10.28
N PRO A 25 -1.09 -5.45 -10.98
CA PRO A 25 0.09 -6.02 -10.33
C PRO A 25 0.63 -5.15 -9.20
N VAL A 26 1.21 -5.79 -8.19
CA VAL A 26 1.91 -5.10 -7.11
C VAL A 26 3.25 -4.55 -7.58
N THR A 27 3.70 -3.46 -6.96
CA THR A 27 5.08 -3.00 -7.13
C THR A 27 6.01 -4.08 -6.61
N LYS A 28 6.97 -4.51 -7.43
CA LYS A 28 7.99 -5.47 -7.01
C LYS A 28 8.95 -4.80 -6.02
N ILE A 29 9.18 -5.50 -4.93
CA ILE A 29 10.11 -5.13 -3.86
C ILE A 29 11.19 -6.21 -3.76
N ASP A 30 12.02 -6.28 -4.79
CA ASP A 30 13.19 -7.17 -4.84
C ASP A 30 14.48 -6.34 -4.92
N ASP A 31 15.54 -6.85 -4.28
CA ASP A 31 16.81 -6.12 -4.13
C ASP A 31 17.59 -6.02 -5.45
N THR A 32 17.16 -6.77 -6.48
CA THR A 32 17.94 -6.96 -7.70
C THR A 32 17.78 -5.85 -8.72
N ASN A 33 16.71 -5.00 -8.68
CA ASN A 33 16.51 -3.95 -9.70
C ASN A 33 15.62 -2.75 -9.29
N ASN A 34 15.41 -2.47 -7.99
CA ASN A 34 14.61 -1.32 -7.57
C ASN A 34 15.41 -0.35 -6.68
N ALA A 35 16.05 0.63 -7.31
CA ALA A 35 16.90 1.61 -6.61
C ALA A 35 16.13 2.41 -5.53
N TYR A 36 14.85 2.71 -5.77
CA TYR A 36 14.01 3.36 -4.78
C TYR A 36 13.68 2.46 -3.59
N TRP A 37 13.45 1.17 -3.81
CA TRP A 37 13.25 0.19 -2.74
C TRP A 37 14.52 -0.02 -1.91
N ASN A 38 15.67 -0.11 -2.57
CA ASN A 38 16.96 -0.23 -1.89
C ASN A 38 17.25 0.99 -1.02
N ALA A 39 16.99 2.21 -1.52
CA ALA A 39 17.10 3.44 -0.73
C ALA A 39 16.09 3.49 0.43
N PHE A 40 14.90 2.93 0.22
CA PHE A 40 13.89 2.76 1.26
C PHE A 40 14.41 1.86 2.39
N GLN A 41 14.93 0.66 2.07
CA GLN A 41 15.50 -0.27 3.06
C GLN A 41 16.68 0.37 3.80
N ALA A 42 17.59 1.04 3.08
CA ALA A 42 18.73 1.71 3.67
C ALA A 42 18.33 2.81 4.68
N ALA A 43 17.20 3.50 4.46
CA ALA A 43 16.70 4.49 5.43
C ALA A 43 16.30 3.85 6.76
N PHE A 44 15.79 2.61 6.71
CA PHE A 44 15.37 1.87 7.91
C PHE A 44 16.56 1.28 8.64
N GLU A 45 17.56 0.79 7.90
CA GLU A 45 18.83 0.33 8.46
C GLU A 45 19.54 1.46 9.24
N ASP A 46 19.66 2.65 8.64
CA ASP A 46 20.24 3.84 9.30
C ASP A 46 19.49 4.22 10.58
N LEU A 47 18.17 4.02 10.60
CA LEU A 47 17.31 4.33 11.74
C LEU A 47 17.28 3.21 12.79
N GLY A 48 17.90 2.05 12.51
CA GLY A 48 17.84 0.86 13.37
C GLY A 48 16.42 0.28 13.49
N LEU A 49 15.57 0.49 12.47
CA LEU A 49 14.17 0.06 12.47
C LEU A 49 13.98 -1.21 11.63
N LYS A 50 13.09 -2.08 12.10
CA LYS A 50 12.64 -3.25 11.33
C LYS A 50 11.40 -2.89 10.53
N MET A 51 11.36 -3.32 9.28
CA MET A 51 10.21 -3.14 8.40
C MET A 51 9.38 -4.42 8.32
N LYS A 52 8.06 -4.26 8.23
CA LYS A 52 7.13 -5.36 7.95
C LYS A 52 6.49 -5.08 6.59
N THR A 53 6.76 -5.94 5.60
CA THR A 53 6.19 -5.82 4.26
C THR A 53 4.93 -6.67 4.18
N GLU A 54 3.82 -6.06 3.77
CA GLU A 54 2.53 -6.74 3.65
C GLU A 54 1.75 -6.20 2.45
N ILE A 55 0.89 -7.05 1.88
CA ILE A 55 -0.14 -6.59 0.95
C ILE A 55 -1.26 -5.99 1.77
N PHE A 56 -1.36 -4.67 1.76
CA PHE A 56 -2.45 -3.98 2.44
C PHE A 56 -3.75 -4.23 1.68
N PRO A 57 -4.77 -4.86 2.29
CA PRO A 57 -6.00 -5.27 1.59
C PRO A 57 -6.92 -4.08 1.27
N ALA A 58 -6.63 -2.89 1.82
CA ALA A 58 -7.46 -1.71 1.55
C ALA A 58 -7.21 -1.12 0.15
N GLY A 59 -8.19 -0.39 -0.34
CA GLY A 59 -8.12 0.29 -1.62
C GLY A 59 -7.33 1.60 -1.51
N THR A 60 -6.02 1.56 -1.69
CA THR A 60 -5.21 2.79 -1.82
C THR A 60 -5.23 3.30 -3.27
N ASP A 61 -5.01 4.61 -3.43
CA ASP A 61 -4.90 5.23 -4.76
C ASP A 61 -3.64 4.81 -5.51
N SER A 62 -2.70 4.12 -4.86
CA SER A 62 -1.54 3.50 -5.50
C SER A 62 -1.93 2.53 -6.63
N ARG A 63 -3.17 2.02 -6.65
CA ARG A 63 -3.67 1.21 -7.77
C ARG A 63 -3.71 2.01 -9.08
N PHE A 64 -4.10 3.29 -9.04
CA PHE A 64 -4.19 4.12 -10.25
C PHE A 64 -2.82 4.42 -10.82
N LEU A 65 -1.83 4.69 -9.96
CA LEU A 65 -0.43 4.86 -10.39
C LEU A 65 0.13 3.59 -11.02
N ARG A 66 -0.09 2.43 -10.39
CA ARG A 66 0.36 1.13 -10.91
C ARG A 66 -0.32 0.75 -12.22
N GLU A 67 -1.57 1.16 -12.42
CA GLU A 67 -2.28 0.99 -13.70
C GLU A 67 -1.60 1.77 -14.84
N LEU A 68 -1.01 2.93 -14.54
CA LEU A 68 -0.20 3.71 -15.47
C LEU A 68 1.25 3.18 -15.61
N GLY A 69 1.59 2.07 -14.96
CA GLY A 69 2.94 1.51 -14.96
C GLY A 69 3.91 2.23 -14.01
N ILE A 70 3.43 3.13 -13.15
CA ILE A 70 4.26 3.86 -12.18
C ILE A 70 4.36 3.01 -10.90
N PRO A 71 5.57 2.61 -10.48
CA PRO A 71 5.77 1.90 -9.21
C PRO A 71 5.30 2.75 -8.03
N ALA A 72 4.52 2.16 -7.14
CA ALA A 72 4.03 2.83 -5.93
C ALA A 72 4.09 1.90 -4.73
N ILE A 73 4.67 2.37 -3.63
CA ILE A 73 4.78 1.65 -2.36
C ILE A 73 4.07 2.49 -1.29
N GLY A 74 3.14 1.87 -0.57
CA GLY A 74 2.50 2.49 0.59
C GLY A 74 3.34 2.25 1.84
N PHE A 75 3.37 3.24 2.74
CA PHE A 75 4.10 3.15 3.99
C PHE A 75 3.34 3.84 5.12
N SER A 76 3.37 3.23 6.30
CA SER A 76 2.90 3.82 7.54
C SER A 76 4.02 3.80 8.58
N PRO A 77 4.44 4.95 9.13
CA PRO A 77 5.39 4.99 10.23
C PRO A 77 4.73 4.75 11.60
N ILE A 78 3.41 4.57 11.64
CA ILE A 78 2.66 4.33 12.86
C ILE A 78 3.09 2.98 13.43
N ASN A 79 3.84 3.03 14.52
CA ASN A 79 4.27 1.87 15.28
C ASN A 79 3.86 2.01 16.75
N ASN A 80 3.97 0.93 17.51
CA ASN A 80 3.63 0.88 18.95
C ASN A 80 2.26 1.49 19.29
N THR A 81 1.32 1.42 18.34
CA THR A 81 -0.05 1.93 18.43
C THR A 81 -0.97 0.82 17.92
N PRO A 82 -2.13 0.56 18.56
CA PRO A 82 -3.09 -0.40 18.05
C PRO A 82 -3.54 -0.07 16.62
N ILE A 83 -3.85 -1.09 15.83
CA ILE A 83 -4.44 -0.90 14.49
C ILE A 83 -5.94 -0.65 14.67
N LEU A 84 -6.36 0.61 14.58
CA LEU A 84 -7.75 1.03 14.79
C LEU A 84 -8.34 1.76 13.57
N LEU A 85 -7.72 1.60 12.39
CA LEU A 85 -8.23 2.24 11.17
C LEU A 85 -9.68 1.81 10.91
N HIS A 86 -10.60 2.79 10.87
CA HIS A 86 -12.04 2.57 10.74
C HIS A 86 -12.71 1.83 11.91
N ASP A 87 -12.11 1.83 13.10
CA ASP A 87 -12.70 1.24 14.30
C ASP A 87 -13.16 2.32 15.30
N HIS A 88 -13.83 1.89 16.36
CA HIS A 88 -14.28 2.74 17.45
C HIS A 88 -13.08 3.33 18.21
N ASP A 89 -13.23 4.58 18.64
CA ASP A 89 -12.20 5.31 19.40
C ASP A 89 -10.83 5.32 18.70
N GLU A 90 -10.80 5.38 17.36
CA GLU A 90 -9.57 5.49 16.57
C GLU A 90 -8.69 6.64 17.08
N PHE A 91 -7.44 6.33 17.46
CA PHE A 91 -6.48 7.30 17.95
C PHE A 91 -5.07 7.01 17.45
N LEU A 92 -4.21 8.03 17.56
CA LEU A 92 -2.78 7.92 17.33
C LEU A 92 -2.01 8.52 18.51
N ASN A 93 -0.99 7.81 18.98
CA ASN A 93 -0.09 8.34 19.99
C ASN A 93 0.72 9.52 19.42
N SER A 94 0.67 10.68 20.08
CA SER A 94 1.33 11.90 19.59
C SER A 94 2.85 11.78 19.47
N ALA A 95 3.51 11.04 20.37
CA ALA A 95 4.94 10.74 20.27
C ALA A 95 5.25 9.87 19.04
N MET A 96 4.39 8.90 18.72
CA MET A 96 4.55 8.07 17.51
C MET A 96 4.26 8.85 16.23
N PHE A 97 3.30 9.78 16.27
CA PHE A 97 3.07 10.73 15.17
C PHE A 97 4.33 11.57 14.88
N LEU A 98 4.91 12.19 15.91
CA LEU A 98 6.13 12.99 15.77
C LEU A 98 7.32 12.14 15.31
N ARG A 99 7.50 10.94 15.87
CA ARG A 99 8.53 10.00 15.40
C ARG A 99 8.31 9.62 13.94
N GLY A 100 7.07 9.50 13.50
CA GLY A 100 6.76 9.21 12.10
C GLY A 100 7.19 10.31 11.14
N ILE A 101 7.14 11.57 11.57
CA ILE A 101 7.68 12.70 10.79
C ILE A 101 9.20 12.55 10.62
N GLU A 102 9.93 12.23 11.69
CA GLU A 102 11.39 12.01 11.60
C GLU A 102 11.75 10.86 10.64
N ILE A 103 10.99 9.76 10.70
CA ILE A 103 11.18 8.62 9.80
C ILE A 103 10.94 9.04 8.35
N TYR A 104 9.84 9.76 8.07
CA TYR A 104 9.55 10.27 6.74
C TYR A 104 10.62 11.21 6.23
N CYS A 105 11.13 12.15 7.04
CA CYS A 105 12.20 13.05 6.62
C CYS A 105 13.45 12.29 6.17
N LYS A 106 13.87 11.25 6.92
CA LYS A 106 15.02 10.41 6.55
C LYS A 106 14.75 9.57 5.31
N LEU A 107 13.58 8.94 5.24
CA LEU A 107 13.15 8.14 4.11
C LEU A 107 13.12 8.96 2.82
N LEU A 108 12.39 10.08 2.81
CA LEU A 108 12.25 10.95 1.65
C LEU A 108 13.61 11.52 1.22
N THR A 109 14.47 11.88 2.16
CA THR A 109 15.84 12.33 1.84
C THR A 109 16.61 11.25 1.10
N LYS A 110 16.61 9.99 1.55
CA LYS A 110 17.33 8.92 0.83
C LYS A 110 16.71 8.62 -0.53
N VAL A 111 15.39 8.46 -0.59
CA VAL A 111 14.67 8.10 -1.83
C VAL A 111 14.81 9.19 -2.89
N ALA A 112 14.85 10.48 -2.50
CA ALA A 112 15.03 11.59 -3.44
C ALA A 112 16.47 11.77 -3.94
N ASN A 113 17.46 11.10 -3.32
CA ASN A 113 18.86 11.10 -3.73
C ASN A 113 19.26 9.79 -4.45
N VAL A 114 18.27 9.07 -4.98
CA VAL A 114 18.46 7.91 -5.87
C VAL A 114 18.80 8.36 -7.27
#